data_AF-A0A444X1K5-F1
#
_entry.id   AF-A0A444X1K5-F1
#
_cell.length_a   1.000
_cell.length_b   1.000
_cell.length_c   1.000
_cell.angle_alpha   90.00
_cell.angle_beta   90.00
_cell.angle_gamma   90.00
#
_symmetry.space_group_name_H-M   'P 1'
#
loop_
_entity.id
_entity.type
_entity.pdbx_description
1 polymer ?
#
loop_
_entity_poly.entity_id
_entity_poly.type
_entity_poly.pdbx_seq_one_letter_code
_entity_poly.pdbx_strand_id
1 'polypeptide(L)'
;MRANLGSSVRIQVQRLEKRSRSAEDWRPYWSAASKYEVVNGLDKFAMDLGSHECSCRIWQMSGIPCVHAISCIKFKELDLEPFVAGCYKKEAYMRCYESIIHPLNGVDLWERTAHPDVMPPPYRRPSHRPVKKRRAAAGDEEQSSRTHLSRKGEK
;
A
#
# COMPACT_ATOMS: atom_id res chain seq x y z
N MET A 1 -9.43 12.80 24.98
CA MET A 1 -9.22 11.45 24.41
C MET A 1 -7.73 11.14 24.50
N ARG A 2 -7.31 10.08 25.22
CA ARG A 2 -5.92 9.63 25.17
C ARG A 2 -5.72 8.93 23.83
N ALA A 3 -4.98 9.55 22.92
CA ALA A 3 -4.59 8.89 21.69
C ALA A 3 -3.80 7.63 22.08
N ASN A 4 -4.28 6.43 21.72
CA ASN A 4 -3.66 5.15 22.07
C ASN A 4 -2.35 4.97 21.28
N LEU A 5 -1.27 5.57 21.80
CA LEU A 5 0.08 5.47 21.24
C LEU A 5 0.48 4.00 21.01
N GLY A 6 0.01 3.11 21.90
CA GLY A 6 0.28 1.67 21.82
C GLY A 6 -0.30 0.98 20.57
N SER A 7 -1.47 1.38 20.06
CA SER A 7 -2.08 0.69 18.91
C SER A 7 -1.47 1.13 17.58
N SER A 8 -1.22 2.43 17.40
CA SER A 8 -0.60 2.96 16.17
C SER A 8 0.84 2.45 15.99
N VAL A 9 1.65 2.52 17.05
CA VAL A 9 3.04 2.02 17.02
C VAL A 9 3.06 0.51 16.76
N ARG A 10 2.14 -0.25 17.37
CA ARG A 10 2.02 -1.70 17.15
C ARG A 10 1.72 -2.07 15.70
N ILE A 11 0.87 -1.33 15.00
CA ILE A 11 0.56 -1.59 13.58
C ILE A 11 1.81 -1.41 12.71
N GLN A 12 2.62 -0.37 12.96
CA GLN A 12 3.82 -0.12 12.17
C GLN A 12 4.91 -1.16 12.44
N VAL A 13 5.10 -1.55 13.71
CA VAL A 13 6.03 -2.62 14.09
C VAL A 13 5.63 -3.94 13.43
N GLN A 14 4.35 -4.33 13.49
CA GLN A 14 3.86 -5.53 12.82
C GLN A 14 4.10 -5.51 11.30
N ARG A 15 3.91 -4.35 10.66
CA ARG A 15 4.19 -4.19 9.22
C ARG A 15 5.67 -4.36 8.91
N LEU A 16 6.57 -3.78 9.72
CA LEU A 16 8.01 -3.91 9.56
C LEU A 16 8.46 -5.37 9.79
N GLU A 17 8.00 -6.02 10.86
CA GLU A 17 8.29 -7.43 11.16
C GLU A 17 7.84 -8.36 10.05
N LYS A 18 6.62 -8.16 9.51
CA LYS A 18 6.11 -8.95 8.40
C LYS A 18 7.00 -8.83 7.17
N ARG A 19 7.42 -7.61 6.82
CA ARG A 19 8.35 -7.38 5.70
C ARG A 19 9.74 -7.96 5.99
N SER A 20 10.17 -7.94 7.25
CA SER A 20 11.46 -8.49 7.68
C SER A 20 11.57 -10.00 7.50
N ARG A 21 10.48 -10.75 7.75
CA ARG A 21 10.42 -12.19 7.48
C ARG A 21 10.52 -12.51 5.99
N SER A 22 9.75 -11.80 5.16
CA SER A 22 9.78 -11.98 3.69
C SER A 22 11.05 -11.44 3.02
N ALA A 23 11.91 -10.74 3.76
CA ALA A 23 13.17 -10.23 3.23
C ALA A 23 14.24 -11.33 3.08
N GLU A 24 14.08 -12.46 3.78
CA GLU A 24 15.04 -13.58 3.77
C GLU A 24 15.17 -14.25 2.39
N ASP A 25 14.12 -14.18 1.57
CA ASP A 25 14.10 -14.73 0.21
C ASP A 25 14.91 -13.89 -0.80
N TRP A 26 15.34 -12.68 -0.41
CA TRP A 26 15.97 -11.71 -1.30
C TRP A 26 17.48 -11.62 -1.09
N ARG A 27 18.23 -11.77 -2.17
CA ARG A 27 19.70 -11.72 -2.17
C ARG A 27 20.20 -10.37 -2.67
N PRO A 28 20.83 -9.55 -1.82
CA PRO A 28 21.40 -8.28 -2.22
C PRO A 28 22.81 -8.45 -2.78
N TYR A 29 23.11 -7.66 -3.81
CA TYR A 29 24.41 -7.54 -4.47
C TYR A 29 24.79 -6.08 -4.47
N TRP A 30 25.89 -5.74 -3.81
CA TRP A 30 26.42 -4.39 -3.81
C TRP A 30 26.98 -4.04 -5.19
N SER A 31 26.63 -2.85 -5.69
CA SER A 31 27.14 -2.35 -6.97
C SER A 31 28.17 -1.24 -6.74
N ALA A 32 27.73 -0.09 -6.21
CA ALA A 32 28.60 1.04 -5.92
C ALA A 32 27.96 1.97 -4.87
N ALA A 33 28.78 2.58 -4.02
CA ALA A 33 28.33 3.48 -2.95
C ALA A 33 27.20 2.85 -2.09
N SER A 34 26.01 3.45 -2.09
CA SER A 34 24.82 2.95 -1.38
C SER A 34 23.86 2.17 -2.27
N LYS A 35 24.26 1.79 -3.49
CA LYS A 35 23.40 1.15 -4.49
C LYS A 35 23.54 -0.37 -4.50
N TYR A 36 22.41 -1.04 -4.64
CA TYR A 36 22.26 -2.49 -4.60
C TYR A 36 21.34 -2.98 -5.72
N GLU A 37 21.68 -4.15 -6.25
CA GLU A 37 20.76 -5.00 -7.00
C GLU A 37 20.28 -6.10 -6.05
N VAL A 38 18.97 -6.31 -5.95
CA VAL A 38 18.38 -7.32 -5.08
C VAL A 38 17.60 -8.32 -5.92
N VAL A 39 17.90 -9.61 -5.77
CA VAL A 39 17.42 -10.67 -6.64
C VAL A 39 16.70 -11.76 -5.86
N ASN A 40 15.60 -12.25 -6.41
CA ASN A 40 14.95 -13.50 -6.00
C ASN A 40 14.44 -14.23 -7.26
N GLY A 41 15.09 -15.34 -7.61
CA GLY A 41 14.80 -16.04 -8.87
C GLY A 41 15.07 -15.15 -10.10
N LEU A 42 14.03 -14.90 -10.89
CA LEU A 42 14.09 -14.01 -12.07
C LEU A 42 13.78 -12.55 -11.73
N ASP A 43 13.23 -12.27 -10.55
CA ASP A 43 12.86 -10.93 -10.14
C ASP A 43 14.06 -10.15 -9.63
N LYS A 44 14.18 -8.90 -10.07
CA LYS A 44 15.30 -8.01 -9.78
C LYS A 44 14.81 -6.60 -9.48
N PHE A 45 15.37 -6.01 -8.44
CA PHE A 45 15.08 -4.64 -8.05
C PHE A 45 16.38 -3.87 -7.79
N ALA A 46 16.45 -2.64 -8.31
CA ALA A 46 17.52 -1.72 -8.00
C ALA A 46 17.11 -0.84 -6.81
N MET A 47 18.04 -0.55 -5.92
CA MET A 47 17.78 0.32 -4.79
C MET A 47 19.02 1.11 -4.36
N ASP A 48 18.79 2.19 -3.63
CA ASP A 48 19.80 3.05 -3.03
C ASP A 48 19.45 3.28 -1.55
N LEU A 49 20.30 2.76 -0.66
CA LEU A 49 20.16 2.92 0.79
C LEU A 49 20.41 4.35 1.26
N GLY A 50 21.17 5.16 0.52
CA GLY A 50 21.49 6.53 0.90
C GLY A 50 20.33 7.48 0.64
N SER A 51 19.62 7.31 -0.47
CA SER A 51 18.43 8.10 -0.80
C SER A 51 17.12 7.50 -0.28
N HIS A 52 17.17 6.34 0.37
CA HIS A 52 16.00 5.58 0.83
C HIS A 52 15.06 5.21 -0.33
N GLU A 53 15.62 4.83 -1.47
CA GLU A 53 14.87 4.54 -2.68
C GLU A 53 14.96 3.08 -3.11
N CYS A 54 13.81 2.50 -3.48
CA CYS A 54 13.75 1.21 -4.15
C CYS A 54 12.89 1.30 -5.42
N SER A 55 13.27 0.58 -6.48
CA SER A 55 12.51 0.53 -7.74
C SER A 55 11.09 -0.06 -7.57
N CYS A 56 10.84 -0.83 -6.50
CA CYS A 56 9.49 -1.31 -6.17
C CYS A 56 8.53 -0.22 -5.67
N ARG A 57 9.03 0.99 -5.36
CA ARG A 57 8.27 2.16 -4.88
C ARG A 57 7.54 2.01 -3.53
N ILE A 58 7.50 0.82 -2.94
CA ILE A 58 6.84 0.57 -1.65
C ILE A 58 7.46 1.41 -0.54
N TRP A 59 8.78 1.60 -0.54
CA TRP A 59 9.46 2.38 0.49
C TRP A 59 9.05 3.85 0.41
N GLN A 60 9.09 4.44 -0.79
CA GLN A 60 8.71 5.83 -1.02
C GLN A 60 7.24 6.10 -0.71
N MET A 61 6.35 5.15 -1.02
CA MET A 61 4.91 5.29 -0.74
C MET A 61 4.56 5.11 0.73
N SER A 62 5.28 4.24 1.45
CA SER A 62 4.92 3.88 2.83
C SER A 62 5.82 4.50 3.90
N GLY A 63 6.95 5.10 3.55
CA GLY A 63 7.95 5.57 4.51
C GLY A 63 8.59 4.46 5.35
N ILE A 64 8.27 3.19 5.09
CA ILE A 64 8.80 2.02 5.80
C ILE A 64 9.61 1.21 4.78
N PRO A 65 10.82 0.73 5.13
CA PRO A 65 11.61 -0.13 4.26
C PRO A 65 10.79 -1.28 3.65
N CYS A 66 10.96 -1.52 2.35
CA CYS A 66 10.38 -2.67 1.66
C CYS A 66 11.20 -3.93 1.93
N VAL A 67 10.72 -5.11 1.50
CA VAL A 67 11.44 -6.38 1.69
C VAL A 67 12.86 -6.37 1.10
N HIS A 68 13.03 -5.73 -0.06
CA HIS A 68 14.33 -5.55 -0.73
C HIS A 68 15.27 -4.64 0.08
N ALA A 69 14.73 -3.57 0.67
CA ALA A 69 15.51 -2.67 1.49
C ALA A 69 15.96 -3.33 2.79
N ILE A 70 15.06 -4.08 3.42
CA ILE A 70 15.36 -4.81 4.65
C ILE A 70 16.45 -5.86 4.42
N SER A 71 16.43 -6.57 3.28
CA SER A 71 17.50 -7.54 2.97
C SER A 71 18.87 -6.86 2.83
N CYS A 72 18.94 -5.69 2.16
CA CYS A 72 20.17 -4.92 2.06
C CYS A 72 20.66 -4.37 3.41
N ILE A 73 19.74 -3.87 4.24
CA ILE A 73 20.06 -3.34 5.58
C ILE A 73 20.64 -4.45 6.47
N LYS A 74 19.98 -5.63 6.48
CA LYS A 74 20.46 -6.81 7.19
C LYS A 74 21.81 -7.30 6.66
N PHE A 75 22.01 -7.27 5.34
CA PHE A 75 23.29 -7.64 4.71
C PHE A 75 24.45 -6.73 5.14
N LYS A 76 24.18 -5.47 5.49
CA LYS A 76 25.17 -4.54 6.04
C LYS A 76 25.24 -4.56 7.58
N GLU A 77 24.51 -5.46 8.23
CA GLU A 77 24.41 -5.56 9.70
C GLU A 77 23.99 -4.23 10.36
N LEU A 78 23.13 -3.46 9.67
CA LEU A 78 22.62 -2.19 10.17
C LEU A 78 21.26 -2.36 10.85
N ASP A 79 20.94 -1.47 11.78
CA ASP A 79 19.62 -1.41 12.39
C ASP A 79 18.55 -0.90 11.42
N LEU A 80 17.32 -1.41 11.55
CA LEU A 80 16.19 -1.01 10.70
C LEU A 80 15.56 0.32 11.13
N GLU A 81 15.65 0.68 12.40
CA GLU A 81 14.98 1.84 12.98
C GLU A 81 15.33 3.17 12.28
N PRO A 82 16.61 3.46 11.94
CA PRO A 82 16.99 4.70 11.25
C PRO A 82 16.40 4.86 9.85
N PHE A 83 16.03 3.75 9.20
CA PHE A 83 15.51 3.73 7.83
C PHE A 83 13.98 3.90 7.76
N VAL A 84 13.29 3.91 8.90
CA VAL A 84 11.86 4.20 9.00
C VAL A 84 11.64 5.71 9.06
N ALA A 85 10.68 6.20 8.28
CA ALA A 85 10.34 7.62 8.23
C ALA A 85 9.99 8.18 9.62
N GLY A 86 10.44 9.40 9.89
CA GLY A 86 10.29 10.06 11.18
C GLY A 86 8.85 10.20 11.66
N CYS A 87 7.87 10.25 10.76
CA CYS A 87 6.44 10.33 11.08
C CYS A 87 5.90 9.09 11.83
N TYR A 88 6.62 7.96 11.80
CA TYR A 88 6.28 6.76 12.55
C TYR A 88 6.96 6.66 13.92
N LYS A 89 7.85 7.61 14.25
CA LYS A 89 8.53 7.63 15.54
C LYS A 89 7.62 8.19 16.63
N LYS A 90 7.85 7.75 17.87
CA LYS A 90 7.11 8.18 19.06
C LYS A 90 7.09 9.71 19.19
N GLU A 91 8.21 10.37 18.93
CA GLU A 91 8.31 11.83 19.03
C GLU A 91 7.34 12.55 18.09
N ALA A 92 7.26 12.12 16.83
CA ALA A 92 6.34 12.72 15.87
C ALA A 92 4.89 12.54 16.32
N TYR A 93 4.54 11.36 16.84
CA TYR A 93 3.23 11.13 17.42
C TYR A 93 2.94 12.08 18.60
N MET A 94 3.88 12.20 19.54
CA MET A 94 3.71 13.08 20.71
C MET A 94 3.50 14.53 20.27
N ARG A 95 4.29 15.04 19.31
CA ARG A 95 4.11 16.38 18.74
C ARG A 95 2.76 16.55 18.05
N CYS A 96 2.31 15.56 17.26
CA CYS A 96 1.02 15.63 16.56
C CYS A 96 -0.19 15.66 17.50
N TYR A 97 -0.09 15.01 18.66
CA TYR A 97 -1.18 14.90 19.63
C TYR A 97 -0.91 15.68 20.93
N GLU A 98 0.04 16.61 20.91
CA GLU A 98 0.37 17.48 22.04
C GLU A 98 -0.78 18.46 22.31
N SER A 99 -1.36 19.01 21.24
CA SER A 99 -2.50 19.92 21.32
C SER A 99 -3.79 19.18 21.69
N ILE A 100 -4.60 19.82 22.54
CA ILE A 100 -5.92 19.32 22.87
C ILE A 100 -6.84 19.48 21.66
N ILE A 101 -7.41 18.36 21.21
CA ILE A 101 -8.56 18.39 20.31
C ILE A 101 -9.78 18.69 21.20
N HIS A 102 -10.29 19.93 21.11
CA HIS A 102 -11.48 20.33 21.84
C HIS A 102 -12.70 19.51 21.39
N PRO A 103 -13.62 19.19 22.30
CA PRO A 103 -14.87 18.55 21.91
C PRO A 103 -15.61 19.47 20.93
N LEU A 104 -16.07 18.89 19.83
CA LEU A 104 -16.99 19.56 18.90
C LEU A 104 -18.41 19.23 19.32
N ASN A 105 -19.30 20.21 19.17
CA ASN A 105 -20.72 20.00 19.34
C ASN A 105 -21.24 18.97 18.31
N GLY A 106 -22.46 18.46 18.50
CA GLY A 106 -23.12 17.62 17.50
C GLY A 106 -23.35 18.38 16.19
N VAL A 107 -23.55 17.65 15.09
CA VAL A 107 -23.75 18.19 13.73
C VAL A 107 -24.86 19.25 13.69
N ASP A 108 -25.90 19.09 14.51
CA ASP A 108 -27.04 20.01 14.60
C ASP A 108 -26.66 21.41 15.12
N LEU A 109 -25.54 21.52 15.82
CA LEU A 109 -25.03 22.76 16.42
C LEU A 109 -23.87 23.38 15.63
N TRP A 110 -23.52 22.81 14.47
CA TRP A 110 -22.46 23.35 13.62
C TRP A 110 -22.97 24.57 12.85
N GLU A 111 -22.10 25.57 12.69
CA GLU A 111 -22.40 26.73 11.88
C GLU A 111 -22.62 26.31 10.43
N ARG A 112 -23.74 26.74 9.84
CA ARG A 112 -24.00 26.53 8.42
C ARG A 112 -23.15 27.50 7.60
N THR A 113 -22.23 26.95 6.81
CA THR A 113 -21.43 27.73 5.88
C THR A 113 -22.27 28.20 4.70
N ALA A 114 -21.95 29.38 4.13
CA ALA A 114 -22.60 29.88 2.91
C ALA A 114 -22.19 29.11 1.64
N HIS A 115 -21.27 28.15 1.75
CA HIS A 115 -20.83 27.31 0.66
C HIS A 115 -21.87 26.25 0.32
N PRO A 116 -22.00 25.87 -0.97
CA PRO A 116 -22.90 24.80 -1.37
C PRO A 116 -22.45 23.47 -0.76
N ASP A 117 -23.42 22.59 -0.54
CA ASP A 117 -23.15 21.24 -0.05
C ASP A 117 -22.20 20.49 -0.98
N VAL A 118 -21.26 19.76 -0.39
CA VAL A 118 -20.34 18.90 -1.13
C VAL A 118 -21.15 17.72 -1.69
N MET A 119 -21.53 17.83 -2.96
CA MET A 119 -22.23 16.74 -3.64
C MET A 119 -21.31 15.53 -3.79
N PRO A 120 -21.85 14.30 -3.64
CA PRO A 120 -21.08 13.11 -3.93
C PRO A 120 -20.57 13.16 -5.37
N PRO A 121 -19.37 12.62 -5.64
CA PRO A 121 -18.87 12.55 -7.00
C PRO A 121 -19.89 11.79 -7.87
N PRO A 122 -20.12 12.23 -9.12
CA PRO A 122 -21.09 11.59 -9.99
C PRO A 122 -20.75 10.12 -10.14
N TYR A 123 -21.73 9.27 -9.86
CA TYR A 123 -21.56 7.82 -9.93
C TYR A 123 -21.14 7.43 -11.34
N ARG A 124 -19.96 6.81 -11.47
CA ARG A 124 -19.50 6.18 -12.70
C ARG A 124 -19.65 4.68 -12.55
N ARG A 125 -20.46 4.04 -13.40
CA ARG A 125 -20.41 2.58 -13.54
C ARG A 125 -18.98 2.20 -13.94
N PRO A 126 -18.29 1.33 -13.19
CA PRO A 126 -16.98 0.85 -13.59
C PRO A 126 -17.07 0.28 -15.00
N SER A 127 -16.17 0.74 -15.88
CA SER A 127 -15.94 0.17 -17.20
C SER A 127 -15.65 -1.32 -17.00
N HIS A 128 -16.62 -2.18 -17.31
CA HIS A 128 -16.45 -3.63 -17.41
C HIS A 128 -15.93 -4.33 -16.13
N ARG A 129 -16.66 -4.32 -15.01
CA ARG A 129 -16.52 -5.47 -14.08
C ARG A 129 -17.20 -6.66 -14.78
N PRO A 130 -16.49 -7.67 -15.30
CA PRO A 130 -17.13 -8.83 -15.90
C PRO A 130 -17.92 -9.51 -14.79
N VAL A 131 -19.22 -9.68 -14.99
CA VAL A 131 -20.03 -10.48 -14.06
C VAL A 131 -19.47 -11.89 -14.14
N LYS A 132 -18.84 -12.35 -13.06
CA LYS A 132 -18.41 -13.75 -12.96
C LYS A 132 -19.69 -14.59 -12.96
N LYS A 133 -19.99 -15.26 -14.08
CA LYS A 133 -21.10 -16.23 -14.13
C LYS A 133 -20.90 -17.21 -12.97
N ARG A 134 -21.95 -17.44 -12.19
CA ARG A 134 -21.99 -18.51 -11.19
C ARG A 134 -21.60 -19.81 -11.91
N ARG A 135 -20.72 -20.62 -11.31
CA ARG A 135 -20.48 -21.97 -11.83
C ARG A 135 -21.81 -22.72 -11.79
N ALA A 136 -22.25 -23.24 -12.93
CA ALA A 136 -23.38 -24.15 -13.01
C ALA A 136 -23.16 -25.30 -12.02
N ALA A 137 -24.21 -25.66 -11.27
CA ALA A 137 -24.16 -26.87 -10.47
C ALA A 137 -24.20 -28.09 -11.43
N ALA A 138 -23.76 -29.26 -10.96
CA ALA A 138 -23.89 -30.48 -11.74
C ALA A 138 -25.39 -30.73 -12.04
N GLY A 139 -25.81 -30.51 -13.29
CA GLY A 139 -27.20 -30.64 -13.75
C GLY A 139 -27.79 -29.42 -14.46
N ASP A 140 -27.14 -28.26 -14.46
CA ASP A 140 -27.62 -27.09 -15.23
C ASP A 140 -27.26 -27.26 -16.73
N GLU A 141 -28.25 -27.52 -17.59
CA GLU A 141 -28.07 -27.57 -19.05
C GLU A 141 -27.85 -26.16 -19.64
N GLU A 142 -26.77 -26.00 -20.42
CA GLU A 142 -26.44 -24.74 -21.08
C GLU A 142 -27.30 -24.56 -22.35
N GLN A 143 -28.39 -23.81 -22.26
CA GLN A 143 -29.14 -23.37 -23.45
C GLN A 143 -28.35 -22.28 -24.20
N SER A 144 -27.41 -22.73 -25.02
CA SER A 144 -26.69 -21.90 -25.99
C SER A 144 -27.60 -21.57 -27.18
N SER A 145 -28.32 -20.45 -27.14
CA SER A 145 -28.90 -19.85 -28.37
C SER A 145 -27.78 -19.19 -29.18
N ARG A 146 -27.16 -19.98 -30.07
CA ARG A 146 -26.24 -19.45 -31.10
C ARG A 146 -27.04 -18.72 -32.17
N THR A 147 -27.31 -17.45 -31.96
CA THR A 147 -27.70 -16.52 -33.04
C THR A 147 -26.69 -15.39 -33.10
N HIS A 148 -25.50 -15.69 -33.63
CA HIS A 148 -24.63 -14.65 -34.17
C HIS A 148 -23.86 -15.19 -35.37
N LEU A 149 -24.27 -14.77 -36.57
CA LEU A 149 -23.52 -15.00 -37.80
C LEU A 149 -22.31 -14.05 -37.83
N SER A 150 -21.16 -14.59 -38.19
CA SER A 150 -19.92 -13.82 -38.40
C SER A 150 -19.92 -13.21 -39.79
N ARG A 151 -19.65 -11.90 -39.88
CA ARG A 151 -19.50 -11.17 -41.15
C ARG A 151 -18.02 -11.23 -41.56
N LYS A 152 -17.70 -11.97 -42.62
CA LYS A 152 -16.37 -11.99 -43.23
C LYS A 152 -16.28 -10.84 -44.24
N GLY A 153 -15.30 -9.95 -44.11
CA GLY A 153 -15.01 -8.93 -45.12
C GLY A 153 -14.20 -9.52 -46.26
N GLU A 154 -14.64 -9.28 -47.49
CA GLU A 154 -13.86 -9.53 -48.72
C GLU A 154 -12.83 -8.41 -48.93
N LYS A 155 -11.72 -8.78 -49.57
CA LYS A 155 -10.58 -7.90 -49.88
C LYS A 155 -10.82 -7.08 -51.13
#